data_AF-A0A0J6SUX3-F1
#
_entry.id   AF-A0A0J6SUX3-F1
#
_cell.length_a   1.000
_cell.length_b   1.000
_cell.length_c   1.000
_cell.angle_alpha   90.00
_cell.angle_beta   90.00
_cell.angle_gamma   90.00
#
_symmetry.space_group_name_H-M   'P 1'
#
loop_
_entity.id
_entity.type
_entity.pdbx_description
1 polymer ?
#
loop_
_entity_poly.entity_id
_entity_poly.type
_entity_poly.pdbx_seq_one_letter_code
_entity_poly.pdbx_strand_id
1 'polypeptide(L)'
;GLTSPPLRPRREIMQDYRDVVAATYSPEAYFDRVRRLGRLLDRPTLRPRRIHWQTVRRDGAAFLRLVWSLHVRHPELAGQFWRTLYDCLRHRPKSLQAVLRNVAHFVHLYPFGRYVVRTIDARIAEFDAGQWAEPETLPAARETCAPPPVAAVA
;
A
#
# COMPACT_ATOMS: atom_id res chain seq x y z
N GLY A 1 -22.71 -6.40 14.59
CA GLY A 1 -22.13 -6.61 13.24
C GLY A 1 -23.18 -6.24 12.22
N LEU A 2 -22.79 -5.63 11.09
CA LEU A 2 -23.71 -5.29 10.01
C LEU A 2 -23.96 -6.54 9.14
N THR A 3 -24.97 -7.32 9.50
CA THR A 3 -25.42 -8.52 8.77
C THR A 3 -26.54 -8.13 7.79
N SER A 4 -26.28 -7.21 6.87
CA SER A 4 -27.26 -6.87 5.82
C SER A 4 -26.61 -6.88 4.45
N PRO A 5 -27.24 -7.50 3.43
CA PRO A 5 -26.72 -7.44 2.08
C PRO A 5 -26.66 -5.96 1.65
N PRO A 6 -25.56 -5.53 1.01
CA PRO A 6 -25.43 -4.15 0.60
C PRO A 6 -26.57 -3.78 -0.35
N LEU A 7 -27.24 -2.65 -0.10
CA LEU A 7 -28.31 -2.16 -0.98
C LEU A 7 -27.80 -1.78 -2.38
N ARG A 8 -26.48 -1.63 -2.54
CA ARG A 8 -25.85 -1.17 -3.77
C ARG A 8 -25.44 -2.37 -4.66
N PRO A 9 -25.64 -2.29 -5.99
CA PRO A 9 -25.23 -3.35 -6.90
C PRO A 9 -23.74 -3.70 -6.72
N ARG A 10 -23.42 -5.00 -6.61
CA ARG A 10 -22.04 -5.47 -6.41
C ARG A 10 -21.06 -4.96 -7.46
N ARG A 11 -21.53 -4.82 -8.71
CA ARG A 11 -20.75 -4.26 -9.82
C ARG A 11 -20.22 -2.87 -9.49
N GLU A 12 -21.08 -1.99 -8.96
CA GLU A 12 -20.69 -0.63 -8.58
C GLU A 12 -19.69 -0.63 -7.42
N ILE A 13 -19.87 -1.53 -6.45
CA ILE A 13 -18.92 -1.66 -5.32
C ILE A 13 -17.54 -2.07 -5.82
N MET A 14 -17.48 -3.01 -6.77
CA MET A 14 -16.21 -3.47 -7.35
C MET A 14 -15.55 -2.38 -8.19
N GLN A 15 -16.33 -1.62 -8.96
CA GLN A 15 -15.85 -0.46 -9.70
C GLN A 15 -15.27 0.61 -8.77
N ASP A 16 -16.02 1.02 -7.74
CA ASP A 16 -15.55 2.01 -6.76
C ASP A 16 -14.28 1.52 -6.04
N TYR A 17 -14.22 0.25 -5.64
CA TYR A 17 -13.05 -0.32 -5.00
C TYR A 17 -11.82 -0.29 -5.93
N ARG A 18 -12.00 -0.67 -7.19
CA ARG A 18 -10.96 -0.62 -8.22
C ARG A 18 -10.44 0.80 -8.42
N ASP A 19 -11.32 1.79 -8.48
CA ASP A 19 -10.94 3.19 -8.68
C ASP A 19 -10.21 3.77 -7.48
N VAL A 20 -10.66 3.46 -6.25
CA VAL A 20 -9.96 3.87 -5.03
C VAL A 20 -8.57 3.25 -4.95
N VAL A 21 -8.42 1.96 -5.25
CA VAL A 21 -7.11 1.27 -5.26
C VAL A 21 -6.20 1.87 -6.34
N ALA A 22 -6.73 2.10 -7.55
CA ALA A 22 -5.98 2.70 -8.66
C ALA A 22 -5.51 4.12 -8.34
N ALA A 23 -6.39 4.96 -7.79
CA ALA A 23 -6.07 6.33 -7.40
C ALA A 23 -5.08 6.35 -6.23
N THR A 24 -5.28 5.49 -5.22
CA THR A 24 -4.42 5.42 -4.03
C THR A 24 -3.01 4.97 -4.40
N TYR A 25 -2.85 3.93 -5.21
CA TYR A 25 -1.53 3.44 -5.61
C TYR A 25 -1.00 4.11 -6.88
N SER A 26 -1.66 5.18 -7.36
CA SER A 26 -1.11 5.99 -8.43
C SER A 26 0.24 6.56 -7.99
N PRO A 27 1.25 6.57 -8.88
CA PRO A 27 2.57 7.09 -8.55
C PRO A 27 2.52 8.52 -8.02
N GLU A 28 1.70 9.36 -8.63
CA GLU A 28 1.56 10.77 -8.25
C GLU A 28 1.03 10.93 -6.82
N ALA A 29 -0.10 10.29 -6.49
CA ALA A 29 -0.70 10.37 -5.16
C ALA A 29 0.17 9.72 -4.08
N TYR A 30 0.95 8.69 -4.42
CA TYR A 30 1.89 8.09 -3.49
C TYR A 30 3.08 9.01 -3.20
N PHE A 31 3.75 9.52 -4.24
CA PHE A 31 4.92 10.38 -4.07
C PHE A 31 4.56 11.70 -3.38
N ASP A 32 3.38 12.27 -3.66
CA ASP A 32 2.94 13.48 -2.96
C ASP A 32 2.70 13.23 -1.46
N ARG A 33 2.12 12.07 -1.10
CA ARG A 33 2.01 11.66 0.31
C ARG A 33 3.36 11.48 0.96
N VAL A 34 4.34 10.89 0.27
CA VAL A 34 5.71 10.74 0.78
C VAL A 34 6.40 12.11 0.94
N ARG A 35 6.19 13.06 0.02
CA ARG A 35 6.67 14.45 0.17
C ARG A 35 6.05 15.12 1.39
N ARG A 36 4.74 15.02 1.55
CA ARG A 36 4.02 15.58 2.70
C ARG A 36 4.49 14.96 4.00
N LEU A 37 4.65 13.64 4.03
CA LEU A 37 5.22 12.91 5.16
C LEU A 37 6.64 13.40 5.47
N GLY A 38 7.52 13.55 4.46
CA GLY A 38 8.89 14.06 4.64
C GLY A 38 8.92 15.49 5.20
N ARG A 39 7.98 16.35 4.81
CA ARG A 39 7.82 17.70 5.38
C ARG A 39 7.32 17.67 6.83
N LEU A 40 6.37 16.79 7.14
CA LEU A 40 5.77 16.63 8.47
C LEU A 40 6.66 15.87 9.46
N LEU A 41 7.58 15.03 8.98
CA LEU A 41 8.55 14.32 9.80
C LEU A 41 9.60 15.31 10.31
N ASP A 42 9.24 16.11 11.31
CA ASP A 42 10.19 16.83 12.13
C ASP A 42 10.81 15.82 13.08
N ARG A 43 11.96 15.26 12.70
CA ARG A 43 12.69 14.34 13.57
C ARG A 43 13.55 15.20 14.50
N PRO A 44 13.18 15.37 15.79
CA PRO A 44 14.07 16.03 16.73
C PRO A 44 15.40 15.28 16.72
N THR A 45 16.50 16.02 16.82
CA THR A 45 17.86 15.47 16.88
C THR A 45 18.03 14.61 18.13
N LEU A 46 17.55 13.37 18.09
CA LEU A 46 18.06 12.30 18.94
C LEU A 46 19.52 12.14 18.53
N ARG A 47 20.42 12.41 19.49
CA ARG A 47 21.92 12.39 19.45
C ARG A 47 22.54 11.91 18.13
N PRO A 48 23.60 12.58 17.61
CA PRO A 48 24.27 12.17 16.37
C PRO A 48 24.68 10.70 16.46
N ARG A 49 23.86 9.82 15.88
CA ARG A 49 24.13 8.39 15.77
C ARG A 49 25.25 8.30 14.75
N ARG A 50 26.40 7.77 15.17
CA ARG A 50 27.58 7.59 14.31
C ARG A 50 27.11 7.01 12.98
N ILE A 51 27.31 7.77 11.90
CA ILE A 51 26.89 7.36 10.56
C ILE A 51 27.76 6.17 10.19
N HIS A 52 27.20 4.97 10.28
CA HIS A 52 27.93 3.75 9.96
C HIS A 52 28.00 3.62 8.45
N TRP A 53 29.19 3.83 7.88
CA TRP A 53 29.39 3.90 6.42
C TRP A 53 28.92 2.64 5.69
N GLN A 54 28.99 1.47 6.34
CA GLN A 54 28.46 0.23 5.77
C GLN A 54 26.93 0.26 5.60
N THR A 55 26.20 0.91 6.53
CA THR A 55 24.74 1.06 6.42
C THR A 55 24.39 2.01 5.29
N VAL A 56 25.13 3.13 5.17
CA VAL A 56 24.96 4.09 4.07
C VAL A 56 25.23 3.45 2.71
N ARG A 57 26.28 2.63 2.59
CA ARG A 57 26.61 1.91 1.35
C ARG A 57 25.54 0.87 1.00
N ARG A 58 25.03 0.12 1.99
CA ARG A 58 23.95 -0.86 1.79
C ARG A 58 22.64 -0.18 1.37
N ASP A 59 22.27 0.89 2.07
CA ASP A 59 21.07 1.68 1.78
C ASP A 59 21.19 2.36 0.40
N GLY A 60 22.38 2.85 0.06
CA GLY A 60 22.70 3.43 -1.25
C GLY A 60 22.64 2.41 -2.39
N ALA A 61 23.11 1.19 -2.19
CA ALA A 61 23.01 0.12 -3.19
C ALA A 61 21.55 -0.32 -3.41
N ALA A 62 20.76 -0.42 -2.33
CA ALA A 62 19.33 -0.69 -2.42
C ALA A 62 18.58 0.43 -3.15
N PHE A 63 18.95 1.69 -2.86
CA PHE A 63 18.44 2.86 -3.56
C PHE A 63 18.80 2.85 -5.06
N LEU A 64 20.05 2.56 -5.42
CA LEU A 64 20.46 2.51 -6.82
C LEU A 64 19.71 1.42 -7.59
N ARG A 65 19.44 0.26 -6.99
CA ARG A 65 18.57 -0.76 -7.60
C ARG A 65 17.13 -0.28 -7.77
N LEU A 66 16.61 0.47 -6.79
CA LEU A 66 15.27 1.05 -6.83
C LEU A 66 15.15 2.04 -7.98
N VAL A 67 16.09 2.98 -8.06
CA VAL A 67 16.21 3.99 -9.12
C VAL A 67 16.36 3.30 -10.47
N TRP A 68 17.21 2.29 -10.56
CA TRP A 68 17.38 1.50 -11.78
C TRP A 68 16.08 0.83 -12.21
N SER A 69 15.34 0.20 -11.29
CA SER A 69 14.07 -0.44 -11.64
C SER A 69 13.00 0.58 -12.07
N LEU A 70 12.97 1.76 -11.45
CA LEU A 70 12.07 2.85 -11.80
C LEU A 70 12.42 3.40 -13.19
N HIS A 71 13.71 3.60 -13.46
CA HIS A 71 14.17 4.15 -14.73
C HIS A 71 14.02 3.17 -15.91
N VAL A 72 14.26 1.88 -15.68
CA VAL A 72 14.15 0.85 -16.71
C VAL A 72 12.70 0.43 -16.97
N ARG A 73 11.84 0.35 -15.94
CA ARG A 73 10.45 -0.11 -16.09
C ARG A 73 9.46 1.03 -16.33
N HIS A 74 9.72 2.22 -15.80
CA HIS A 74 8.79 3.36 -15.81
C HIS A 74 9.53 4.71 -15.92
N PRO A 75 10.19 5.00 -17.06
CA PRO A 75 10.96 6.24 -17.24
C PRO A 75 10.10 7.50 -17.04
N GLU A 76 8.81 7.43 -17.35
CA GLU A 76 7.81 8.48 -17.11
C GLU A 76 7.69 8.90 -15.63
N LEU A 77 7.91 7.98 -14.68
CA LEU A 77 7.81 8.23 -13.25
C LEU A 77 9.12 8.77 -12.64
N ALA A 78 10.24 8.62 -13.35
CA ALA A 78 11.54 9.01 -12.86
C ALA A 78 11.62 10.54 -12.63
N GLY A 79 11.00 11.34 -13.50
CA GLY A 79 10.97 12.80 -13.34
C GLY A 79 10.30 13.25 -12.04
N GLN A 80 9.14 12.67 -11.72
CA GLN A 80 8.38 12.99 -10.51
C GLN A 80 9.11 12.52 -9.24
N PHE A 81 9.76 11.36 -9.34
CA PHE A 81 10.63 10.84 -8.29
C PHE A 81 11.82 11.76 -7.99
N TRP A 82 12.53 12.25 -9.02
CA TRP A 82 13.66 13.16 -8.83
C TRP A 82 13.25 14.50 -8.25
N ARG A 83 12.10 15.06 -8.67
CA ARG A 83 11.54 16.27 -8.06
C ARG A 83 11.24 16.07 -6.57
N THR A 84 10.60 14.96 -6.23
CA THR A 84 10.30 14.57 -4.85
C THR A 84 11.56 14.41 -4.00
N LEU A 85 12.58 13.76 -4.56
CA LEU A 85 13.85 13.51 -3.90
C LEU A 85 14.62 14.82 -3.66
N TYR A 86 14.68 15.68 -4.67
CA TYR A 86 15.31 16.99 -4.60
C TYR A 86 14.65 17.89 -3.56
N ASP A 87 13.30 17.94 -3.55
CA ASP A 87 12.54 18.68 -2.55
C ASP A 87 12.82 18.22 -1.13
N CYS A 88 12.81 16.90 -0.90
CA CYS A 88 13.12 16.33 0.42
C CYS A 88 14.56 16.61 0.84
N LEU A 89 15.51 16.51 -0.09
CA LEU A 89 16.92 16.78 0.17
C LEU A 89 17.17 18.27 0.51
N ARG A 90 16.49 19.18 -0.19
CA ARG A 90 16.66 20.64 -0.02
C ARG A 90 16.02 21.17 1.26
N HIS A 91 14.87 20.65 1.66
CA HIS A 91 14.19 21.13 2.85
C HIS A 91 14.70 20.45 4.12
N ARG A 92 14.80 19.11 4.13
CA ARG A 92 15.14 18.33 5.34
C ARG A 92 15.86 17.02 5.01
N PRO A 93 17.19 17.03 4.78
CA PRO A 93 17.97 15.85 4.41
C PRO A 93 17.94 14.74 5.48
N LYS A 94 17.61 15.08 6.73
CA LYS A 94 17.46 14.11 7.83
C LYS A 94 16.26 13.18 7.66
N SER A 95 15.24 13.59 6.90
CA SER A 95 14.06 12.78 6.58
C SER A 95 14.31 11.80 5.43
N LEU A 96 15.44 11.93 4.73
CA LEU A 96 15.75 11.20 3.51
C LEU A 96 15.72 9.68 3.72
N GLN A 97 16.27 9.16 4.82
CA GLN A 97 16.24 7.73 5.10
C GLN A 97 14.80 7.19 5.27
N ALA A 98 13.92 7.97 5.90
CA ALA A 98 12.51 7.60 6.07
C ALA A 98 11.78 7.66 4.72
N VAL A 99 12.05 8.68 3.92
CA VAL A 99 11.53 8.82 2.54
C VAL A 99 11.99 7.64 1.68
N LEU A 100 13.29 7.34 1.68
CA LEU A 100 13.90 6.20 0.96
C LEU A 100 13.26 4.87 1.34
N ARG A 101 13.04 4.62 2.64
CA ARG A 101 12.34 3.43 3.11
C ARG A 101 10.91 3.38 2.59
N ASN A 102 10.17 4.50 2.58
CA ASN A 102 8.83 4.54 1.98
C ASN A 102 8.85 4.29 0.47
N VAL A 103 9.82 4.81 -0.27
CA VAL A 103 9.93 4.50 -1.71
C VAL A 103 10.26 3.02 -1.94
N ALA A 104 11.10 2.41 -1.09
CA ALA A 104 11.38 0.97 -1.19
C ALA A 104 10.10 0.12 -1.08
N HIS A 105 9.19 0.47 -0.15
CA HIS A 105 7.89 -0.20 -0.04
C HIS A 105 7.04 0.00 -1.30
N PHE A 106 7.07 1.19 -1.90
CA PHE A 106 6.30 1.49 -3.11
C PHE A 106 6.66 0.58 -4.28
N VAL A 107 7.94 0.31 -4.51
CA VAL A 107 8.36 -0.56 -5.62
C VAL A 107 7.83 -1.97 -5.49
N HIS A 108 7.64 -2.46 -4.27
CA HIS A 108 7.00 -3.75 -4.02
C HIS A 108 5.47 -3.68 -4.02
N LEU A 109 4.89 -2.54 -3.62
CA LEU A 109 3.44 -2.38 -3.48
C LEU A 109 2.76 -1.99 -4.79
N TYR A 110 3.45 -1.29 -5.68
CA TYR A 110 2.98 -0.93 -7.01
C TYR A 110 2.54 -2.14 -7.87
N PRO A 111 3.34 -3.23 -8.02
CA PRO A 111 2.90 -4.40 -8.77
C PRO A 111 1.69 -5.08 -8.12
N PHE A 112 1.59 -5.05 -6.79
CA PHE A 112 0.41 -5.56 -6.09
C PHE A 112 -0.85 -4.74 -6.39
N GLY A 113 -0.77 -3.41 -6.35
CA GLY A 113 -1.90 -2.54 -6.73
C GLY A 113 -2.37 -2.78 -8.16
N ARG A 114 -1.42 -2.93 -9.10
CA ARG A 114 -1.74 -3.27 -10.51
C ARG A 114 -2.34 -4.65 -10.67
N TYR A 115 -1.87 -5.63 -9.90
CA TYR A 115 -2.45 -6.97 -9.85
C TYR A 115 -3.91 -6.91 -9.37
N VAL A 116 -4.17 -6.25 -8.24
CA VAL A 116 -5.53 -6.11 -7.67
C VAL A 116 -6.47 -5.45 -8.67
N VAL A 117 -6.06 -4.34 -9.30
CA VAL A 117 -6.88 -3.67 -10.33
C VAL A 117 -7.20 -4.63 -11.48
N ARG A 118 -6.21 -5.38 -12.00
CA ARG A 118 -6.44 -6.37 -13.07
C ARG A 118 -7.38 -7.49 -12.66
N THR A 119 -7.23 -8.00 -11.44
CA THR A 119 -8.12 -9.04 -10.91
C THR A 119 -9.55 -8.53 -10.80
N ILE A 120 -9.75 -7.30 -10.30
CA ILE A 120 -11.09 -6.72 -10.20
C ILE A 120 -11.67 -6.44 -11.59
N ASP A 121 -10.88 -5.91 -12.52
CA ASP A 121 -11.31 -5.69 -13.91
C ASP A 121 -11.79 -7.01 -14.55
N ALA A 122 -11.08 -8.12 -14.33
CA ALA A 122 -11.49 -9.44 -14.79
C ALA A 122 -12.81 -9.90 -14.14
N ARG A 123 -12.97 -9.68 -12.83
CA ARG A 123 -14.23 -10.01 -12.13
C ARG A 123 -15.40 -9.18 -12.63
N ILE A 124 -15.20 -7.89 -12.90
CA ILE A 124 -16.25 -7.02 -13.46
C ILE A 124 -16.67 -7.55 -14.84
N ALA A 125 -15.72 -7.99 -15.67
CA ALA A 125 -16.05 -8.60 -16.96
C ALA A 125 -16.85 -9.92 -16.83
N GLU A 126 -16.54 -10.76 -15.83
CA GLU A 126 -17.34 -11.97 -15.51
C GLU A 126 -18.78 -11.61 -15.08
N PHE A 127 -18.95 -10.54 -14.30
CA PHE A 127 -20.27 -10.01 -13.94
C PHE A 127 -21.04 -9.50 -15.16
N ASP A 128 -20.39 -8.72 -16.03
CA ASP A 128 -21.01 -8.17 -17.24
C ASP A 128 -21.37 -9.28 -18.25
N ALA A 129 -20.62 -10.38 -18.28
CA ALA A 129 -20.91 -11.57 -19.10
C ALA A 129 -22.01 -12.48 -18.51
N GLY A 130 -22.56 -12.16 -17.32
CA GLY A 130 -23.59 -12.96 -16.65
C GLY A 130 -23.08 -14.31 -16.11
N GLN A 131 -21.77 -14.51 -16.02
CA GLN A 131 -21.15 -15.77 -15.58
C GLN A 131 -20.88 -15.82 -14.07
N TRP A 132 -21.26 -14.77 -13.35
CA TRP A 132 -21.08 -14.70 -11.91
C TRP A 132 -22.06 -15.61 -11.17
N ALA A 133 -21.53 -16.66 -10.55
CA ALA A 133 -22.24 -17.45 -9.54
C ALA A 133 -21.94 -16.86 -8.15
N GLU A 134 -22.98 -16.58 -7.37
CA GLU A 134 -22.85 -16.23 -5.95
C GLU A 134 -22.04 -17.34 -5.25
N PRO A 135 -20.88 -17.02 -4.65
CA PRO A 135 -20.12 -18.04 -3.92
C PRO A 135 -21.00 -18.58 -2.80
N GLU A 136 -21.10 -19.90 -2.71
CA GLU A 136 -21.91 -20.60 -1.70
C GLU A 136 -21.54 -20.06 -0.32
N THR A 137 -22.47 -19.37 0.32
CA THR A 137 -22.27 -18.83 1.66
C THR A 137 -22.06 -20.02 2.58
N LEU A 138 -20.86 -20.14 3.15
CA LEU A 138 -20.59 -21.13 4.18
C LEU A 138 -21.70 -21.04 5.22
N PRO A 139 -22.38 -22.16 5.55
CA PRO A 139 -23.47 -22.13 6.51
C PRO A 139 -22.92 -21.53 7.80
N ALA A 140 -23.66 -20.57 8.36
CA ALA A 140 -23.31 -19.94 9.61
C ALA A 140 -22.96 -21.05 10.61
N ALA A 141 -21.71 -21.08 11.06
CA ALA A 141 -21.26 -22.05 12.04
C ALA A 141 -22.24 -21.95 13.22
N ARG A 142 -23.03 -23.01 13.44
CA ARG A 142 -23.94 -23.08 14.58
C ARG A 142 -23.09 -22.81 15.81
N GLU A 143 -23.45 -21.79 16.56
CA GLU A 143 -22.82 -21.43 17.82
C GLU A 143 -23.03 -22.56 18.83
N THR A 144 -22.21 -23.61 18.77
CA THR A 144 -22.09 -24.63 19.82
C THR A 144 -20.93 -24.35 20.76
N CYS A 145 -20.48 -23.09 20.84
CA CYS A 145 -19.63 -22.66 21.94
C CYS A 145 -20.50 -22.26 23.14
N ALA A 146 -21.23 -23.21 23.70
CA ALA A 146 -21.67 -23.10 25.08
C ALA A 146 -20.42 -23.40 25.93
N PRO A 147 -19.93 -22.45 26.74
CA PRO A 147 -18.83 -22.75 27.67
C PRO A 147 -19.29 -23.87 28.63
N PRO A 148 -18.47 -24.88 28.92
CA PRO A 148 -18.81 -25.87 29.93
C PRO A 148 -19.09 -25.14 31.26
N PRO A 149 -20.11 -25.54 32.03
CA PRO A 149 -20.41 -24.92 33.31
C PRO A 149 -19.18 -25.05 34.20
N VAL A 150 -18.61 -23.91 34.61
CA VAL A 150 -17.51 -23.87 35.56
C VAL A 150 -18.06 -24.39 36.88
N ALA A 151 -17.72 -25.63 37.25
CA ALA A 151 -18.03 -26.16 38.56
C ALA A 151 -17.37 -25.25 39.61
N ALA A 152 -18.18 -24.65 40.46
CA ALA A 152 -17.70 -23.89 41.61
C ALA A 152 -16.92 -24.85 42.51
N VAL A 153 -15.60 -24.64 42.60
CA VAL A 153 -14.77 -25.31 43.60
C VAL A 153 -15.08 -24.65 44.94
N ALA A 154 -15.59 -25.47 45.86
CA ALA A 154 -15.92 -25.12 47.24
C ALA A 154 -14.68 -24.93 48.11
#